data_AF-A0A7R9ITS4-F1
#
_entry.id   AF-A0A7R9ITS4-F1
#
_cell.length_a   1.000
_cell.length_b   1.000
_cell.length_c   1.000
_cell.angle_alpha   90.00
_cell.angle_beta   90.00
_cell.angle_gamma   90.00
#
_symmetry.space_group_name_H-M   'P 1'
#
loop_
_entity.id
_entity.type
_entity.pdbx_description
1 polymer ?
#
loop_
_entity_poly.entity_id
_entity_poly.type
_entity_poly.pdbx_seq_one_letter_code
_entity_poly.pdbx_strand_id
1 'polypeptide(L)'
;MQCFQVMLECQGVTKETAQELCHGDIWKVLPHVHENHVTKLFSPRKGIITDIDAMSVAMSCWKLGAGRSRADQDIDHRVGIRLLKTVGEEVDKEDPVLAVYHATQKLDQNIQQELEASITIQTTGLAKVSRIIEII
;
A
#
# COMPACT_ATOMS: atom_id res chain seq x y z
N MET A 1 5.58 10.15 19.46
CA MET A 1 5.29 8.71 19.67
C MET A 1 4.66 8.43 21.04
N GLN A 2 5.12 9.05 22.13
CA GLN A 2 4.56 8.80 23.47
C GLN A 2 3.04 9.00 23.59
N CYS A 3 2.47 10.06 22.99
CA CYS A 3 1.02 10.27 22.97
C CYS A 3 0.26 9.15 22.23
N PHE A 4 0.84 8.58 21.17
CA PHE A 4 0.24 7.48 20.41
C PHE A 4 0.25 6.19 21.23
N GLN A 5 1.34 5.90 21.95
CA GLN A 5 1.39 4.76 22.88
C GLN A 5 0.31 4.86 23.96
N VAL A 6 0.20 6.01 24.62
CA VAL A 6 -0.83 6.25 25.64
C VAL A 6 -2.23 6.04 25.06
N MET A 7 -2.47 6.54 23.84
CA MET A 7 -3.74 6.34 23.13
C MET A 7 -4.06 4.85 22.89
N LEU A 8 -3.08 4.03 22.51
CA LEU A 8 -3.26 2.58 22.32
C LEU A 8 -3.60 1.88 23.65
N GLU A 9 -2.85 2.18 24.71
CA GLU A 9 -3.09 1.63 26.05
C GLU A 9 -4.48 1.99 26.57
N CYS A 10 -4.91 3.24 26.37
CA CYS A 10 -6.25 3.70 26.74
C CYS A 10 -7.38 3.02 25.94
N GLN A 11 -7.08 2.42 24.79
CA GLN A 11 -8.04 1.66 23.97
C GLN A 11 -7.93 0.14 24.18
N GLY A 12 -7.18 -0.32 25.18
CA GLY A 12 -7.13 -1.73 25.58
C GLY A 12 -5.98 -2.53 24.98
N VAL A 13 -5.05 -1.90 24.25
CA VAL A 13 -3.80 -2.56 23.83
C VAL A 13 -2.91 -2.76 25.06
N THR A 14 -2.29 -3.93 25.20
CA THR A 14 -1.38 -4.19 26.32
C THR A 14 -0.17 -3.26 26.27
N LYS A 15 0.40 -2.92 27.44
CA LYS A 15 1.60 -2.06 27.51
C LYS A 15 2.78 -2.60 26.72
N GLU A 16 2.99 -3.92 26.78
CA GLU A 16 4.05 -4.60 26.04
C GLU A 16 3.85 -4.47 24.53
N THR A 17 2.64 -4.78 24.04
CA THR A 17 2.28 -4.62 22.63
C THR A 17 2.40 -3.16 22.17
N ALA A 18 1.93 -2.21 22.97
CA ALA A 18 2.00 -0.79 22.64
C ALA A 18 3.45 -0.27 22.59
N GLN A 19 4.31 -0.76 23.49
CA GLN A 19 5.74 -0.45 23.50
C GLN A 19 6.44 -1.02 22.26
N GLU A 20 6.17 -2.28 21.89
CA GLU A 20 6.76 -2.88 20.69
C GLU A 20 6.29 -2.14 19.41
N LEU A 21 5.02 -1.75 19.33
CA LEU A 21 4.48 -0.96 18.20
C LEU A 21 5.09 0.44 18.09
N CYS A 22 5.39 1.10 19.21
CA CYS A 22 5.87 2.49 19.21
C CYS A 22 7.40 2.62 19.17
N HIS A 23 8.10 1.63 19.70
CA HIS A 23 9.54 1.71 20.01
C HIS A 23 10.34 0.46 19.63
N GLY A 24 9.68 -0.66 19.32
CA GLY A 24 10.32 -1.93 18.97
C GLY A 24 10.16 -2.30 17.49
N ASP A 25 10.10 -3.59 17.23
CA ASP A 25 9.85 -4.14 15.90
C ASP A 25 8.36 -4.39 15.69
N ILE A 26 7.73 -3.52 14.91
CA ILE A 26 6.29 -3.55 14.62
C ILE A 26 5.84 -4.88 14.02
N TRP A 27 6.71 -5.60 13.31
CA TRP A 27 6.34 -6.83 12.59
C TRP A 27 6.20 -8.04 13.52
N LYS A 28 6.66 -7.95 14.77
CA LYS A 28 6.35 -8.96 15.80
C LYS A 28 4.90 -8.92 16.26
N VAL A 29 4.26 -7.76 16.09
CA VAL A 29 2.89 -7.52 16.57
C VAL A 29 1.90 -7.48 15.41
N LEU A 30 2.23 -6.74 14.34
CA LEU A 30 1.31 -6.51 13.26
C LEU A 30 1.17 -7.77 12.38
N PRO A 31 -0.06 -8.14 12.02
CA PRO A 31 -0.30 -9.24 11.10
C PRO A 31 0.29 -8.85 9.74
N HIS A 32 1.08 -9.75 9.17
CA HIS A 32 1.69 -9.58 7.85
C HIS A 32 1.63 -10.90 7.07
N VAL A 33 1.72 -10.81 5.75
CA VAL A 33 1.87 -12.00 4.90
C VAL A 33 3.31 -12.48 4.94
N HIS A 34 3.51 -13.78 4.68
CA HIS A 34 4.85 -14.29 4.43
C HIS A 34 5.47 -13.64 3.19
N GLU A 35 6.80 -13.51 3.17
CA GLU A 35 7.55 -12.88 2.06
C GLU A 35 7.26 -13.52 0.69
N ASN A 36 6.95 -14.83 0.68
CA ASN A 36 6.60 -15.58 -0.53
C ASN A 36 5.26 -15.15 -1.15
N HIS A 37 4.42 -14.40 -0.43
CA HIS A 37 3.15 -13.88 -0.92
C HIS A 37 3.22 -12.37 -1.21
N VAL A 38 4.42 -11.90 -1.56
CA VAL A 38 4.66 -10.53 -2.03
C VAL A 38 5.03 -10.57 -3.50
N THR A 39 4.20 -9.97 -4.35
CA THR A 39 4.46 -9.84 -5.78
C THR A 39 4.83 -8.40 -6.10
N LYS A 40 6.01 -8.17 -6.67
CA LYS A 40 6.43 -6.86 -7.16
C LYS A 40 5.95 -6.67 -8.59
N LEU A 41 5.43 -5.48 -8.88
CA LEU A 41 5.13 -5.04 -10.24
C LEU A 41 6.19 -4.06 -10.68
N PHE A 42 6.58 -4.15 -11.95
CA PHE A 42 7.74 -3.47 -12.49
C PHE A 42 7.35 -2.51 -13.60
N SER A 43 8.12 -1.43 -13.72
CA SER A 43 7.93 -0.44 -14.77
C SER A 43 8.26 -1.05 -16.15
N PRO A 44 7.35 -0.99 -17.13
CA PRO A 44 7.60 -1.55 -18.45
C PRO A 44 8.56 -0.69 -19.30
N ARG A 45 8.86 0.54 -18.88
CA ARG A 45 9.71 1.49 -19.61
C ARG A 45 10.31 2.55 -18.70
N LYS A 46 11.37 3.21 -19.17
CA LYS A 46 11.90 4.42 -18.53
C LYS A 46 10.91 5.58 -18.65
N GLY A 47 10.79 6.39 -17.61
CA GLY A 47 10.03 7.64 -17.61
C GLY A 47 9.80 8.19 -16.21
N ILE A 48 8.78 9.02 -16.06
CA ILE A 48 8.33 9.63 -14.81
C ILE A 48 6.90 9.16 -14.54
N ILE A 49 6.62 8.76 -13.30
CA ILE A 49 5.25 8.44 -12.87
C ILE A 49 4.46 9.75 -12.81
N THR A 50 3.46 9.88 -13.67
CA THR A 50 2.62 11.08 -13.78
C THR A 50 1.27 10.92 -13.11
N ASP A 51 0.75 9.70 -13.02
CA ASP A 51 -0.52 9.45 -12.34
C ASP A 51 -0.54 8.03 -11.76
N ILE A 52 -1.27 7.88 -10.66
CA ILE A 52 -1.59 6.59 -10.06
C ILE A 52 -3.09 6.63 -9.77
N ASP A 53 -3.87 5.84 -10.50
CA ASP A 53 -5.32 5.76 -10.31
C ASP A 53 -5.66 5.14 -8.94
N ALA A 54 -5.94 6.02 -7.98
CA ALA A 54 -6.26 5.64 -6.61
C ALA A 54 -7.52 4.78 -6.51
N MET A 55 -8.49 4.95 -7.41
CA MET A 55 -9.71 4.13 -7.41
C MET A 55 -9.38 2.70 -7.84
N SER A 56 -8.63 2.54 -8.93
CA SER A 56 -8.18 1.23 -9.39
C SER A 56 -7.35 0.50 -8.32
N VAL A 57 -6.40 1.20 -7.69
CA VAL A 57 -5.62 0.65 -6.55
C VAL A 57 -6.52 0.24 -5.38
N ALA A 58 -7.51 1.07 -5.02
CA ALA A 58 -8.44 0.75 -3.93
C ALA A 58 -9.31 -0.48 -4.25
N MET A 59 -9.78 -0.60 -5.49
CA MET A 59 -10.54 -1.76 -5.94
C MET A 59 -9.71 -3.04 -5.93
N SER A 60 -8.43 -2.97 -6.32
CA SER A 60 -7.51 -4.10 -6.20
C SER A 60 -7.27 -4.49 -4.74
N CYS A 61 -7.03 -3.52 -3.83
CA CYS A 61 -6.94 -3.79 -2.39
C CYS A 61 -8.21 -4.46 -1.85
N TRP A 62 -9.39 -4.00 -2.26
CA TRP A 62 -10.66 -4.58 -1.87
C TRP A 62 -10.80 -6.04 -2.35
N LYS A 63 -10.43 -6.33 -3.61
CA LYS A 63 -10.42 -7.70 -4.17
C LYS A 63 -9.43 -8.62 -3.45
N LEU A 64 -8.33 -8.08 -2.91
CA LEU A 64 -7.37 -8.84 -2.09
C LEU A 64 -7.91 -9.22 -0.71
N GLY A 65 -8.99 -8.57 -0.24
CA GLY A 65 -9.58 -8.77 1.09
C GLY A 65 -9.30 -7.64 2.08
N ALA A 66 -8.71 -6.52 1.65
CA ALA A 66 -8.45 -5.35 2.50
C ALA A 66 -9.70 -4.50 2.78
N GLY A 67 -10.88 -4.95 2.36
CA GLY A 67 -12.13 -4.25 2.58
C GLY A 67 -13.33 -5.19 2.62
N ARG A 68 -14.50 -4.62 2.90
CA ARG A 68 -15.73 -5.35 3.12
C ARG A 68 -16.82 -4.97 2.11
N SER A 69 -17.57 -5.95 1.63
CA SER A 69 -18.75 -5.76 0.77
C SER A 69 -20.05 -5.67 1.58
N ARG A 70 -20.02 -6.18 2.82
CA ARG A 70 -21.11 -6.20 3.79
C ARG A 70 -20.58 -5.96 5.20
N ALA A 71 -21.44 -5.57 6.13
CA ALA A 71 -21.02 -5.10 7.45
C ALA A 71 -20.33 -6.18 8.31
N ASP A 72 -20.72 -7.43 8.16
CA ASP A 72 -20.28 -8.62 8.92
C ASP A 72 -19.07 -9.34 8.30
N GLN A 73 -18.56 -8.87 7.17
CA GLN A 73 -17.43 -9.52 6.50
C GLN A 73 -16.11 -9.17 7.19
N ASP A 74 -15.33 -10.20 7.52
CA ASP A 74 -13.96 -10.05 8.03
C ASP A 74 -13.05 -9.39 6.99
N ILE A 75 -12.11 -8.58 7.50
CA ILE A 75 -11.07 -7.93 6.70
C ILE A 75 -9.75 -8.66 6.95
N ASP A 76 -9.02 -8.99 5.89
CA ASP A 76 -7.66 -9.48 6.04
C ASP A 76 -6.73 -8.27 6.23
N HIS A 77 -6.23 -8.08 7.46
CA HIS A 77 -5.34 -6.97 7.80
C HIS A 77 -3.90 -7.16 7.31
N ARG A 78 -3.56 -8.31 6.71
CA ARG A 78 -2.21 -8.63 6.22
C ARG A 78 -1.98 -8.21 4.78
N VAL A 79 -3.06 -8.14 4.00
CA VAL A 79 -3.01 -7.87 2.55
C VAL A 79 -3.06 -6.38 2.27
N GLY A 80 -2.60 -5.98 1.09
CA GLY A 80 -2.61 -4.59 0.67
C GLY A 80 -1.57 -4.31 -0.41
N ILE A 81 -1.40 -3.03 -0.73
CA ILE A 81 -0.50 -2.58 -1.79
C ILE A 81 0.39 -1.47 -1.24
N ARG A 82 1.69 -1.61 -1.42
CA ARG A 82 2.68 -0.58 -1.11
C ARG A 82 3.17 0.06 -2.39
N LEU A 83 3.07 1.38 -2.44
CA LEU A 83 3.73 2.18 -3.47
C LEU A 83 5.24 2.20 -3.17
N LEU A 84 6.05 1.73 -4.13
CA LEU A 84 7.52 1.81 -4.06
C LEU A 84 8.04 3.06 -4.76
N LYS A 85 7.25 3.57 -5.71
CA LYS A 85 7.43 4.83 -6.43
C LYS A 85 6.12 5.60 -6.43
N THR A 86 6.22 6.92 -6.42
CA THR A 86 5.10 7.85 -6.31
C THR A 86 5.12 8.86 -7.46
N VAL A 87 4.01 9.59 -7.64
CA VAL A 87 3.88 10.61 -8.68
C VAL A 87 5.00 11.65 -8.58
N GLY A 88 5.68 11.89 -9.69
CA GLY A 88 6.83 12.78 -9.84
C GLY A 88 8.19 12.06 -9.75
N GLU A 89 8.23 10.79 -9.39
CA GLU A 89 9.48 10.02 -9.36
C GLU A 89 9.83 9.42 -10.72
N GLU A 90 11.13 9.42 -11.02
CA GLU A 90 11.70 8.72 -12.17
C GLU A 90 11.79 7.21 -11.92
N VAL A 91 11.58 6.46 -13.00
CA VAL A 91 11.69 5.00 -13.06
C VAL A 91 12.45 4.61 -14.33
N ASP A 92 13.32 3.62 -14.22
CA ASP A 92 13.88 2.90 -15.36
C ASP A 92 13.02 1.68 -15.71
N LYS A 93 13.32 1.03 -16.84
CA LYS A 93 12.68 -0.24 -17.20
C LYS A 93 13.06 -1.30 -16.15
N GLU A 94 12.10 -2.13 -15.76
CA GLU A 94 12.24 -3.15 -14.71
C GLU A 94 12.45 -2.59 -13.28
N ASP A 95 12.26 -1.28 -13.06
CA ASP A 95 12.22 -0.75 -11.69
C ASP A 95 10.93 -1.20 -10.98
N PRO A 96 10.99 -1.66 -9.73
CA PRO A 96 9.80 -2.05 -8.99
C PRO A 96 8.99 -0.80 -8.58
N VAL A 97 7.72 -0.75 -8.98
CA VAL A 97 6.81 0.39 -8.75
C VAL A 97 5.79 0.12 -7.64
N LEU A 98 5.34 -1.12 -7.53
CA LEU A 98 4.39 -1.57 -6.50
C LEU A 98 4.88 -2.88 -5.86
N ALA A 99 4.56 -3.06 -4.58
CA ALA A 99 4.59 -4.36 -3.93
C ALA A 99 3.17 -4.72 -3.48
N VAL A 100 2.67 -5.86 -3.97
CA VAL A 100 1.34 -6.39 -3.67
C VAL A 100 1.48 -7.50 -2.64
N TYR A 101 0.87 -7.31 -1.47
CA TYR A 101 0.79 -8.27 -0.39
C TYR A 101 -0.54 -9.00 -0.51
N HIS A 102 -0.50 -10.31 -0.76
CA HIS A 102 -1.70 -11.13 -1.00
C HIS A 102 -1.69 -12.38 -0.11
N ALA A 103 -2.85 -12.98 0.13
CA ALA A 103 -2.97 -14.14 1.02
C ALA A 103 -2.69 -15.48 0.30
N THR A 104 -2.59 -15.47 -1.02
CA THR A 104 -2.49 -16.65 -1.88
C THR A 104 -1.05 -16.94 -2.30
N GLN A 105 -0.79 -18.12 -2.83
CA GLN A 105 0.56 -18.47 -3.32
C GLN A 105 0.95 -17.65 -4.57
N LYS A 106 -0.03 -17.18 -5.34
CA LYS A 106 0.16 -16.37 -6.55
C LYS A 106 -0.90 -15.26 -6.59
N LEU A 107 -0.49 -14.08 -7.04
CA LEU A 107 -1.39 -12.97 -7.32
C LEU A 107 -2.33 -13.31 -8.49
N ASP A 108 -3.60 -12.95 -8.36
CA ASP A 108 -4.59 -13.05 -9.43
C ASP A 108 -4.18 -12.19 -10.63
N GLN A 109 -4.28 -12.74 -11.84
CA GLN A 109 -3.82 -12.07 -13.06
C GLN A 109 -4.63 -10.82 -13.40
N ASN A 110 -5.93 -10.80 -13.09
CA ASN A 110 -6.76 -9.61 -13.35
C ASN A 110 -6.37 -8.49 -12.39
N ILE A 111 -6.14 -8.81 -11.11
CA ILE A 111 -5.65 -7.82 -10.13
C ILE A 111 -4.29 -7.27 -10.58
N GLN A 112 -3.38 -8.13 -11.05
CA GLN A 112 -2.09 -7.68 -11.57
C GLN A 112 -2.26 -6.70 -12.76
N GLN A 113 -3.08 -7.05 -13.74
CA GLN A 113 -3.30 -6.21 -14.93
C GLN A 113 -3.94 -4.87 -14.59
N GLU A 114 -4.93 -4.86 -13.69
CA GLU A 114 -5.56 -3.63 -13.20
C GLU A 114 -4.55 -2.71 -12.52
N LEU A 115 -3.65 -3.27 -11.72
CA LEU A 115 -2.61 -2.50 -11.04
C LEU A 115 -1.55 -1.98 -12.00
N GLU A 116 -1.13 -2.77 -12.99
CA GLU A 116 -0.22 -2.31 -14.03
C GLU A 116 -0.85 -1.17 -14.85
N ALA A 117 -2.14 -1.27 -15.17
CA ALA A 117 -2.89 -0.22 -15.87
C ALA A 117 -3.14 1.04 -15.03
N SER A 118 -3.10 0.93 -13.69
CA SER A 118 -3.32 2.06 -12.79
C SER A 118 -2.18 3.09 -12.79
N ILE A 119 -1.01 2.76 -13.37
CA ILE A 119 0.18 3.62 -13.35
C ILE A 119 0.40 4.26 -14.71
N THR A 120 0.41 5.60 -14.74
CA THR A 120 0.72 6.35 -15.96
C THR A 120 2.16 6.85 -15.96
N ILE A 121 2.96 6.40 -16.93
CA ILE A 121 4.37 6.78 -17.09
C ILE A 121 4.54 7.63 -18.35
N GLN A 122 5.12 8.83 -18.22
CA GLN A 122 5.40 9.73 -19.35
C GLN A 122 6.87 10.17 -19.37
N THR A 123 7.31 10.74 -20.49
CA THR A 123 8.70 11.21 -20.65
C THR A 123 8.93 12.60 -20.05
N THR A 124 7.87 13.38 -19.87
CA THR A 124 7.94 14.74 -19.34
C THR A 124 7.33 14.77 -17.94
N GLY A 125 8.04 15.39 -17.00
CA GLY A 125 7.65 15.41 -15.59
C GLY A 125 6.47 16.34 -15.31
N LEU A 126 5.85 16.13 -14.15
CA LEU A 126 4.83 17.02 -13.60
C LEU A 126 5.45 18.00 -12.61
N ALA A 127 4.91 19.21 -12.56
CA ALA A 127 5.18 20.12 -11.47
C ALA A 127 4.60 19.53 -10.17
N LYS A 128 5.39 19.53 -9.09
CA LYS A 128 4.92 19.09 -7.79
C LYS A 128 3.83 20.04 -7.29
N VAL A 129 2.60 19.53 -7.21
CA VAL A 129 1.45 20.27 -6.70
C VAL A 129 1.24 20.01 -5.21
N SER A 130 0.70 21.01 -4.51
CA SER A 130 0.28 20.85 -3.11
C SER A 130 -0.88 19.86 -3.02
N ARG A 131 -0.92 19.05 -1.95
CA ARG A 131 -2.09 18.21 -1.63
C ARG A 131 -3.23 19.03 -1.02
N ILE A 132 -2.92 20.20 -0.48
CA ILE A 132 -3.90 21.16 0.03
C ILE A 132 -4.18 22.15 -1.10
N ILE A 133 -5.41 22.15 -1.60
CA ILE A 133 -5.86 23.05 -2.66
C ILE A 133 -6.18 24.41 -2.05
N GLU A 134 -7.00 24.42 -0.99
CA GLU A 134 -7.42 25.62 -0.27
C GLU A 134 -7.79 25.28 1.18
N ILE A 135 -7.86 26.30 2.02
CA ILE A 135 -8.37 26.25 3.40
C ILE A 135 -9.52 27.25 3.45
N ILE A 136 -10.74 26.73 3.63
CA ILE A 136 -11.99 27.52 3.71
C ILE A 136 -12.31 27.83 5.17
#